data_AF-A0A386C8V9-F1
#
_entry.id   AF-A0A386C8V9-F1
#
_cell.length_a   1.000
_cell.length_b   1.000
_cell.length_c   1.000
_cell.angle_alpha   90.00
_cell.angle_beta   90.00
_cell.angle_gamma   90.00
#
_symmetry.space_group_name_H-M   'P 1'
#
loop_
_entity.id
_entity.type
_entity.pdbx_description
1 polymer ?
#
loop_
_entity_poly.entity_id
_entity_poly.type
_entity_poly.pdbx_seq_one_letter_code
_entity_poly.pdbx_strand_id
1 'polypeptide(L)' 'MRPEFAIISVGSGNPFGLPRIETLNRLAMGGTNVYRTDVDGAVSFFLDGRTVTPSVVALQ' A
#
# COMPACT_ATOMS: atom_id res chain seq x y z
N MET A 1 0.90 3.25 17.26
CA MET A 1 1.44 3.88 16.04
C MET A 1 0.38 3.80 14.94
N ARG A 2 0.10 4.90 14.22
CA ARG A 2 -0.87 4.97 13.12
C ARG A 2 -0.16 5.58 11.89
N PRO A 3 0.33 4.76 10.94
CA PRO A 3 1.04 5.29 9.78
C PRO A 3 0.05 5.93 8.79
N GLU A 4 0.51 6.95 8.08
CA GLU A 4 -0.26 7.59 7.01
C GLU A 4 -0.33 6.69 5.77
N PHE A 5 0.76 5.99 5.46
CA PHE A 5 0.89 5.11 4.32
C PHE A 5 1.40 3.72 4.75
N ALA A 6 0.88 2.67 4.11
CA ALA A 6 1.39 1.30 4.21
C ALA A 6 1.57 0.72 2.81
N ILE A 7 2.73 0.12 2.56
CA ILE A 7 3.12 -0.41 1.26
C ILE A 7 3.36 -1.90 1.42
N ILE A 8 2.69 -2.71 0.61
CA ILE A 8 2.76 -4.16 0.67
C ILE A 8 3.32 -4.67 -0.67
N SER A 9 4.57 -5.11 -0.62
CA SER A 9 5.21 -5.78 -1.76
C SER A 9 4.76 -7.24 -1.80
N VAL A 10 3.93 -7.55 -2.80
CA VAL A 10 3.37 -8.89 -3.03
C VAL A 10 3.12 -9.12 -4.52
N GLY A 11 3.27 -10.36 -4.97
CA GLY A 11 2.98 -10.76 -6.35
C GLY A 11 1.50 -11.02 -6.59
N SER A 12 1.05 -10.76 -7.83
CA SER A 12 -0.31 -11.12 -8.26
C SER A 12 -0.54 -12.63 -8.17
N GLY A 13 -1.72 -13.01 -7.68
CA GLY A 13 -2.09 -14.42 -7.49
C GLY A 13 -1.23 -15.16 -6.46
N ASN A 14 -0.63 -14.45 -5.48
CA ASN A 14 0.23 -15.07 -4.48
C ASN A 14 -0.45 -16.27 -3.78
N PRO A 15 0.05 -17.51 -3.98
CA PRO A 15 -0.60 -18.72 -3.47
C PRO A 15 -0.56 -18.83 -1.94
N PHE A 16 0.26 -18.03 -1.26
CA PHE A 16 0.31 -17.97 0.20
C PHE A 16 -0.84 -17.16 0.83
N GLY A 17 -1.74 -16.59 0.01
CA GLY A 17 -2.90 -15.84 0.51
C GLY A 17 -2.52 -14.55 1.25
N LEU A 18 -1.41 -13.93 0.85
CA LEU A 18 -0.96 -12.65 1.39
C LEU A 18 -1.33 -11.49 0.45
N PRO A 19 -1.55 -10.28 1.00
CA PRO A 19 -1.66 -9.97 2.43
C PRO A 19 -2.94 -10.54 3.06
N ARG A 20 -2.86 -10.96 4.33
CA ARG A 20 -4.04 -11.45 5.06
C ARG A 20 -5.07 -10.34 5.23
N ILE A 21 -6.35 -10.70 5.13
CA ILE A 21 -7.48 -9.78 5.30
C ILE A 21 -7.46 -9.08 6.66
N GLU A 22 -7.02 -9.77 7.71
CA GLU A 22 -6.89 -9.19 9.06
C GLU A 22 -5.91 -8.00 9.08
N THR A 23 -4.77 -8.13 8.39
CA THR A 23 -3.79 -7.06 8.26
C THR A 23 -4.38 -5.87 7.50
N LEU A 24 -5.08 -6.13 6.40
CA LEU A 24 -5.73 -5.07 5.61
C LEU A 24 -6.79 -4.35 6.43
N ASN A 25 -7.63 -5.08 7.16
CA ASN A 25 -8.66 -4.52 8.04
C ASN A 25 -8.06 -3.66 9.14
N ARG A 26 -6.96 -4.10 9.76
CA ARG A 26 -6.27 -3.32 10.79
C ARG A 26 -5.72 -1.99 10.25
N LEU A 27 -5.15 -2.00 9.05
CA LEU A 27 -4.66 -0.79 8.39
C LEU A 27 -5.81 0.15 8.02
N ALA A 28 -6.90 -0.40 7.47
CA ALA A 28 -8.10 0.36 7.12
C ALA A 28 -8.73 1.02 8.36
N MET A 29 -8.89 0.28 9.47
CA MET A 29 -9.39 0.82 10.74
C MET A 29 -8.45 1.90 11.31
N GLY A 30 -7.16 1.85 11.01
CA GLY A 30 -6.19 2.88 11.40
C GLY A 30 -6.31 4.20 10.62
N GLY A 31 -7.05 4.19 9.50
CA GLY A 31 -7.08 5.28 8.52
C GLY A 31 -5.81 5.35 7.67
N THR A 32 -5.10 4.24 7.51
CA THR A 32 -3.88 4.17 6.72
C THR A 32 -4.20 3.95 5.24
N ASN A 33 -3.58 4.72 4.37
CA ASN A 33 -3.66 4.51 2.92
C ASN A 33 -2.78 3.31 2.55
N VAL A 34 -3.39 2.25 2.01
CA VAL A 34 -2.71 0.99 1.69
C VAL A 34 -2.44 0.89 0.19
N TYR A 35 -1.19 0.63 -0.18
CA TYR A 35 -0.75 0.37 -1.55
C TYR A 35 -0.16 -1.02 -1.68
N ARG A 36 -0.47 -1.70 -2.78
CA ARG A 36 -0.23 -3.13 -3.00
C ARG A 36 0.29 -3.38 -4.39
N THR A 37 1.49 -3.95 -4.52
CA THR A 37 2.10 -4.14 -5.86
C THR A 37 1.37 -5.13 -6.76
N ASP A 38 0.55 -6.01 -6.18
CA ASP A 38 -0.28 -6.95 -6.94
C ASP A 38 -1.56 -6.33 -7.52
N VAL A 39 -1.98 -5.17 -7.00
CA VAL A 39 -3.19 -4.44 -7.43
C VAL A 39 -2.82 -3.14 -8.11
N ASP A 40 -1.97 -2.33 -7.47
CA ASP A 40 -1.61 -0.98 -7.89
C ASP A 40 -0.40 -0.95 -8.86
N GLY A 41 0.28 -2.09 -9.02
CA GLY A 41 1.51 -2.20 -9.79
C GLY A 41 2.70 -1.56 -9.07
N ALA A 42 3.62 -0.95 -9.82
CA ALA A 42 4.74 -0.24 -9.21
C ALA A 42 4.23 0.99 -8.43
N VAL A 43 4.73 1.17 -7.20
CA VAL A 43 4.36 2.25 -6.28
C VAL A 43 5.60 3.10 -6.01
N SER A 44 5.53 4.39 -6.34
CA SER A 44 6.58 5.38 -6.07
C SER A 44 6.10 6.39 -5.03
N PHE A 45 7.01 6.84 -4.17
CA PHE A 45 6.76 7.93 -3.23
C PHE A 45 7.72 9.07 -3.52
N PHE A 46 7.15 10.26 -3.71
CA PHE A 46 7.91 11.50 -3.88
C PHE A 46 7.92 12.27 -2.57
N LEU A 47 9.10 12.69 -2.14
CA LEU A 47 9.30 13.43 -0.90
C LEU A 47 9.97 14.76 -1.23
N ASP A 48 9.41 15.86 -0.69
CA ASP A 48 9.97 17.21 -0.83
C ASP A 48 10.53 17.76 0.51
N GLY A 49 10.60 16.91 1.53
CA GLY A 49 10.99 17.26 2.90
C GLY A 49 9.86 17.81 3.78
N ARG A 50 8.65 18.00 3.23
CA ARG A 50 7.45 18.46 3.95
C ARG A 50 6.24 17.56 3.72
N THR A 51 6.11 17.03 2.52
CA THR A 51 5.00 16.23 2.03
C THR A 51 5.51 14.94 1.41
N VAL A 52 4.62 13.95 1.40
CA VAL A 52 4.85 12.66 0.77
C VAL A 52 3.70 12.42 -0.20
N THR A 53 4.03 12.30 -1.50
CA THR A 53 3.04 12.10 -2.56
C THR A 53 3.21 10.71 -3.17
N PRO A 54 2.20 9.82 -3.06
CA PRO A 54 2.22 8.52 -3.71
C PRO A 54 1.89 8.64 -5.20
N SER A 55 2.50 7.78 -6.02
CA SER A 55 2.19 7.59 -7.44
C SER A 55 2.20 6.10 -7.77
N VAL A 56 1.14 5.62 -8.41
CA VAL A 56 1.00 4.20 -8.78
C VAL A 56 0.60 4.06 -10.24
N VAL A 57 0.99 2.95 -10.85
CA VAL A 57 0.68 2.65 -12.26
C VAL A 57 -0.84 2.55 -12.47
N ALA A 58 -1.58 2.00 -11.51
CA ALA A 58 -3.03 1.87 -11.61
C ALA A 58 -3.82 3.21 -11.60
N LEU A 59 -3.16 4.34 -11.31
CA LEU A 59 -3.78 5.68 -11.32
C LEU A 59 -3.46 6.48 -12.60
N GLN A 60 -2.77 5.90 -13.58
CA GLN A 60 -2.38 6.56 -14.84
C GLN A 60 -3.33 6.26 -15.99
#